data_AF-A0A0A0NDC0-F1
#
_entry.id   AF-A0A0A0NDC0-F1
#
_cell.length_a   1.000
_cell.length_b   1.000
_cell.length_c   1.000
_cell.angle_alpha   90.00
_cell.angle_beta   90.00
_cell.angle_gamma   90.00
#
_symmetry.space_group_name_H-M   'P 1'
#
loop_
_entity.id
_entity.type
_entity.pdbx_description
1 polymer ?
#
loop_
_entity_poly.entity_id
_entity_poly.type
_entity_poly.pdbx_seq_one_letter_code
_entity_poly.pdbx_strand_id
1 'polypeptide(L)' 'MSGTARPGDPDPGTADREAVDPETADREAADPAPAEPEGGDPACWLERVCADCGAIQDTAHFARCARCGAPRE' A
#
# COMPACT_ATOMS: atom_id res chain seq x y z
N MET A 1 -46.11 33.95 9.67
CA MET A 1 -46.51 33.11 10.83
C MET A 1 -47.37 31.97 10.32
N SER A 2 -47.12 30.75 10.83
CA SER A 2 -47.85 29.49 10.59
C SER A 2 -47.29 28.57 9.50
N GLY A 3 -46.24 27.82 9.85
CA GLY A 3 -46.00 26.48 9.31
C GLY A 3 -46.68 25.46 10.22
N THR A 4 -47.54 24.60 9.67
CA THR A 4 -48.21 23.55 10.44
C THR A 4 -47.36 22.28 10.43
N ALA A 5 -46.62 22.03 11.50
CA ALA A 5 -45.99 20.73 11.75
C ALA A 5 -47.06 19.73 12.22
N ARG A 6 -47.14 18.55 11.59
CA ARG A 6 -47.92 17.41 12.10
C ARG A 6 -46.98 16.48 12.87
N PRO A 7 -47.34 16.06 14.09
CA PRO A 7 -46.57 15.08 14.86
C PRO A 7 -46.93 13.65 14.45
N GLY A 8 -45.93 12.77 14.45
CA GLY A 8 -46.11 11.32 14.34
C GLY A 8 -45.06 10.65 13.47
N ASP A 9 -43.85 10.47 13.98
CA ASP A 9 -42.89 9.50 13.45
C ASP A 9 -42.95 8.25 14.34
N PRO A 10 -43.17 7.04 13.79
CA PRO A 10 -43.20 5.82 14.58
C PRO A 10 -41.81 5.40 15.05
N ASP A 11 -41.76 4.97 16.31
CA ASP A 11 -40.62 4.45 17.06
C ASP A 11 -39.65 3.56 16.25
N PRO A 12 -38.32 3.76 16.31
CA PRO A 12 -37.36 2.82 15.75
C PRO A 12 -37.33 1.56 16.61
N GLY A 13 -38.24 0.64 16.30
CA GLY A 13 -38.33 -0.68 16.92
C GLY A 13 -36.97 -1.37 16.97
N THR A 14 -36.44 -1.45 18.18
CA THR A 14 -35.33 -2.30 18.58
C THR A 14 -35.71 -3.77 18.43
N ALA A 15 -35.17 -4.47 17.43
CA ALA A 15 -34.88 -5.90 17.35
C ALA A 15 -34.50 -6.21 15.89
N ASP A 16 -33.36 -6.78 15.54
CA ASP A 16 -32.70 -7.90 16.17
C ASP A 16 -31.20 -7.70 16.07
N ARG A 17 -30.54 -7.56 17.23
CA ARG A 17 -29.08 -7.63 17.31
C ARG A 17 -28.77 -9.11 17.36
N GLU A 18 -28.78 -9.77 16.20
CA GLU A 18 -28.34 -11.17 16.08
C GLU A 18 -26.97 -11.24 16.74
N ALA A 19 -26.96 -11.84 17.93
CA ALA A 19 -25.79 -12.00 18.74
C ALA A 19 -24.91 -13.01 18.00
N VAL A 20 -23.98 -12.50 17.20
CA VAL A 20 -22.81 -13.26 16.82
C VAL A 20 -22.12 -13.66 18.12
N ASP A 21 -22.21 -14.93 18.47
CA ASP A 21 -21.46 -15.51 19.56
C ASP A 21 -19.96 -15.28 19.26
N PRO A 22 -19.25 -14.46 20.04
CA PRO A 22 -17.86 -14.13 19.75
C PRO A 22 -16.88 -15.21 20.27
N GLU A 23 -17.36 -16.38 20.69
CA GLU A 23 -16.58 -17.35 21.46
C GLU A 23 -16.55 -18.76 20.84
N THR A 24 -16.47 -18.88 19.51
CA THR A 24 -16.14 -20.18 18.88
C THR A 24 -15.35 -20.12 17.57
N ALA A 25 -14.73 -18.99 17.22
CA ALA A 25 -13.63 -19.00 16.25
C ALA A 25 -12.31 -18.86 16.98
N ASP A 26 -12.06 -19.89 17.79
CA ASP A 26 -10.77 -20.50 18.05
C ASP A 26 -9.63 -19.78 17.32
N ARG A 27 -8.81 -19.13 18.14
CA ARG A 27 -7.45 -18.70 17.88
C ARG A 27 -6.62 -19.95 17.53
N GLU A 28 -6.91 -20.55 16.38
CA GLU A 28 -6.04 -21.49 15.73
C GLU A 28 -4.79 -20.67 15.45
N ALA A 29 -3.74 -21.00 16.20
CA ALA A 29 -2.48 -20.28 16.17
C ALA A 29 -2.05 -20.20 14.72
N ALA A 30 -2.26 -19.01 14.12
CA ALA A 30 -1.74 -18.69 12.82
C ALA A 30 -0.23 -18.92 12.93
N ASP A 31 0.21 -20.05 12.37
CA ASP A 31 1.60 -20.34 12.14
C ASP A 31 2.19 -19.04 11.58
N PRO A 32 3.20 -18.41 12.23
CA PRO A 32 3.78 -17.21 11.68
C PRO A 32 4.41 -17.63 10.36
N ALA A 33 3.66 -17.41 9.28
CA ALA A 33 4.12 -17.64 7.93
C ALA A 33 5.51 -17.02 7.82
N PRO A 34 6.48 -17.72 7.21
CA PRO A 34 7.84 -17.20 7.10
C PRO A 34 7.74 -15.78 6.57
N ALA A 35 8.32 -14.83 7.31
CA ALA A 35 8.33 -13.43 6.90
C ALA A 35 8.82 -13.39 5.45
N GLU A 36 7.94 -12.92 4.56
CA GLU A 36 8.31 -12.62 3.18
C GLU A 36 9.62 -11.83 3.26
N PRO A 37 10.68 -12.20 2.52
CA PRO A 37 11.92 -11.43 2.57
C PRO A 37 11.54 -9.98 2.32
N GLU A 38 11.87 -9.08 3.24
CA GLU A 38 11.59 -7.64 3.09
C GLU A 38 12.16 -7.18 1.73
N GLY A 39 11.28 -7.17 0.73
CA GLY A 39 11.64 -7.11 -0.67
C GLY A 39 11.83 -5.67 -1.08
N GLY A 40 13.08 -5.22 -1.12
CA GLY A 40 13.46 -4.08 -1.94
C GLY A 40 13.73 -4.56 -3.37
N ASP A 41 13.28 -3.80 -4.38
CA ASP A 41 13.73 -4.02 -5.76
C ASP A 41 15.27 -3.96 -5.76
N PRO A 42 15.97 -5.03 -6.20
CA PRO A 42 17.42 -4.94 -6.37
C PRO A 42 17.63 -3.75 -7.30
N ALA A 43 18.51 -2.82 -6.94
CA ALA A 43 18.61 -1.50 -7.57
C ALA A 43 19.20 -1.55 -8.99
N CYS A 44 18.62 -2.38 -9.85
CA CYS A 44 18.96 -2.70 -11.22
C CYS A 44 18.82 -1.47 -12.14
N TRP A 45 18.11 -0.46 -11.62
CA TRP A 45 17.98 0.87 -12.20
C TRP A 45 19.10 1.83 -11.76
N LEU A 46 19.68 1.69 -10.56
CA LEU A 46 20.82 2.50 -10.11
C LEU A 46 22.06 2.25 -10.96
N GLU A 47 22.24 1.02 -11.43
CA GLU A 47 23.34 0.65 -12.32
C GLU A 47 23.32 1.42 -13.65
N ARG A 48 22.20 2.04 -13.99
CA ARG A 48 22.02 2.86 -15.19
C ARG A 48 22.23 4.35 -14.93
N VAL A 49 22.40 4.77 -13.68
CA VAL A 49 22.57 6.19 -13.32
C VAL A 49 24.06 6.54 -13.37
N CYS A 50 24.41 7.59 -14.13
CA CYS A 50 25.75 8.16 -14.09
C CYS A 50 26.00 8.84 -12.74
N ALA A 51 27.07 8.50 -12.02
CA ALA A 51 27.36 9.10 -10.71
C ALA A 51 27.75 10.58 -10.80
N ASP A 52 28.30 10.99 -11.95
CA ASP A 52 28.78 12.36 -12.18
C ASP A 52 27.64 13.36 -12.45
N CYS A 53 26.65 12.98 -13.27
CA CYS A 53 25.57 13.89 -13.70
C CYS A 53 24.14 13.42 -13.40
N GLY A 54 23.97 12.23 -12.82
CA GLY A 54 22.66 11.67 -12.48
C GLY A 54 21.80 11.22 -13.67
N ALA A 55 22.34 11.21 -14.89
CA ALA A 55 21.59 10.81 -16.07
C ALA A 55 21.37 9.29 -16.13
N ILE A 56 20.14 8.86 -16.39
CA ILE A 56 19.81 7.45 -16.67
C ILE A 56 20.25 7.10 -18.09
N GLN A 57 21.01 6.03 -18.23
CA GLN A 57 21.49 5.47 -19.50
C GLN A 57 20.56 4.35 -19.99
N ASP A 58 20.51 4.13 -21.31
CA ASP A 58 19.75 3.03 -21.91
C ASP A 58 20.28 1.64 -21.50
N THR A 59 21.58 1.53 -21.23
CA THR A 59 22.23 0.28 -20.84
C THR A 59 22.91 0.41 -19.48
N ALA A 60 22.80 -0.63 -18.64
CA ALA A 60 23.43 -0.67 -17.31
C ALA A 60 24.96 -0.76 -17.34
N HIS A 61 25.53 -1.23 -18.47
CA HIS A 61 26.97 -1.34 -18.68
C HIS A 61 27.43 -0.38 -19.79
N PHE A 62 27.14 0.91 -19.63
CA PHE A 62 27.68 1.92 -20.53
C PHE A 62 29.18 2.14 -20.27
N ALA A 63 29.98 2.39 -21.31
CA ALA A 63 31.40 2.75 -21.12
C ALA A 63 31.58 4.24 -20.81
N ARG A 64 30.71 5.09 -21.38
CA ARG A 64 30.65 6.54 -21.16
C ARG A 64 29.21 7.03 -21.11
N CYS A 65 28.95 8.03 -20.28
CA CYS A 65 27.64 8.66 -20.20
C CYS A 65 27.32 9.39 -21.51
N ALA A 66 26.15 9.12 -22.09
CA ALA A 66 25.67 9.79 -23.31
C ALA A 66 25.36 11.28 -23.11
N ARG A 67 25.19 11.72 -21.85
CA ARG A 67 24.89 13.13 -21.51
C ARG A 67 26.14 13.96 -21.25
N CYS A 68 27.04 13.51 -20.37
CA CYS A 68 28.21 14.30 -19.96
C CYS A 68 29.55 13.76 -20.46
N GLY A 69 29.60 12.54 -21.01
CA GLY A 69 30.83 11.91 -21.51
C GLY A 69 31.75 11.30 -20.46
N ALA A 70 31.41 11.39 -19.17
CA ALA A 70 32.14 10.77 -18.06
C ALA A 70 32.24 9.24 -18.23
N PRO A 71 33.36 8.60 -17.84
CA PRO A 71 33.47 7.14 -17.82
C PRO A 71 32.54 6.52 -16.77
N ARG A 72 32.24 5.22 -16.89
CA ARG A 72 31.55 4.45 -15.83
C ARG A 72 32.56 4.08 -14.75
N GLU A 73 32.33 4.55 -13.53
CA GLU A 73 33.07 4.12 -12.32
C GLU A 73 32.50 2.85 -11.68
#